data_AF-A0A6N8VP46-F1
#
_entry.id   AF-A0A6N8VP46-F1
#
_cell.length_a   1.000
_cell.length_b   1.000
_cell.length_c   1.000
_cell.angle_alpha   90.00
_cell.angle_beta   90.00
_cell.angle_gamma   90.00
#
_symmetry.space_group_name_H-M   'P 1'
#
loop_
_entity.id
_entity.type
_entity.pdbx_description
1 polymer ?
#
loop_
_entity_poly.entity_id
_entity_poly.type
_entity_poly.pdbx_seq_one_letter_code
_entity_poly.pdbx_strand_id
1 'polypeptide(L)'
;MEGVVFDWYWVLVPLALLPVAAVSGWRACSRKNDSERTIAPEYIKGLNYLLDQETDKAVEIFIKFFQVDTTTLETHVLLGNLFRRKGETEKAIRIHSNLINRSHLNEAAKAEAIYQLGQDYLHAGLLSNAEEVFKRLINIGTPGTIKVGYKCLITIYEMEKSWHQAIECARQL
;
A
#
# COMPACT_ATOMS: atom_id res chain seq x y z
N MET A 1 75.48 25.18 31.63
CA MET A 1 74.06 25.56 31.73
C MET A 1 73.44 25.23 30.38
N GLU A 2 73.00 24.00 30.20
CA GLU A 2 72.24 23.62 29.00
C GLU A 2 70.78 23.97 29.29
N GLY A 3 70.30 25.04 28.65
CA GLY A 3 68.91 25.46 28.76
C GLY A 3 68.03 24.41 28.12
N VAL A 4 67.14 23.82 28.92
CA VAL A 4 66.08 22.94 28.42
C VAL A 4 65.17 23.81 27.54
N VAL A 5 65.39 23.76 26.23
CA VAL A 5 64.50 24.36 25.24
C VAL A 5 63.20 23.58 25.34
N PHE A 6 62.21 24.13 26.04
CA PHE A 6 60.90 23.52 26.15
C PHE A 6 60.27 23.58 24.77
N ASP A 7 60.28 22.45 24.07
CA ASP A 7 59.76 22.31 22.71
C ASP A 7 58.25 22.54 22.72
N TRP A 8 57.86 23.80 22.56
CA TRP A 8 56.48 24.29 22.53
C TRP A 8 55.62 23.59 21.47
N TYR A 9 56.27 22.97 20.48
CA TYR A 9 55.66 22.08 19.49
C TYR A 9 54.93 20.87 20.09
N TRP A 10 55.45 20.26 21.16
CA TRP A 10 54.79 19.10 21.80
C TRP A 10 53.49 19.48 22.52
N VAL A 11 53.31 20.77 22.86
CA VAL A 11 52.09 21.29 23.50
C VAL A 11 51.12 21.90 22.49
N LEU A 12 51.62 22.61 21.47
CA LEU A 12 50.76 23.27 20.48
C LEU A 12 50.08 22.29 19.52
N VAL A 13 50.75 21.21 19.12
CA VAL A 13 50.20 20.22 18.20
C VAL A 13 48.94 19.52 18.76
N PRO A 14 48.92 18.98 19.99
CA PRO A 14 47.71 18.41 20.57
C PRO A 14 46.62 19.46 20.84
N LEU A 15 46.98 20.70 21.18
CA LEU A 15 46.02 21.78 21.41
C LEU A 15 45.27 22.17 20.12
N ALA A 16 45.96 22.16 18.97
CA ALA A 16 45.37 22.44 17.66
C ALA A 16 44.50 21.27 17.13
N LEU A 17 44.77 20.03 17.57
CA LEU A 17 43.98 18.86 17.18
C LEU A 17 42.60 18.82 17.85
N LEU A 18 42.45 19.36 19.06
CA LEU A 18 41.18 19.39 19.79
C LEU A 18 40.03 20.10 19.05
N PRO A 19 40.17 21.33 18.52
CA PRO A 19 39.09 21.99 17.79
C PRO A 19 38.76 21.28 16.47
N VAL A 20 39.76 20.67 15.81
CA VAL A 20 39.54 19.88 14.59
C VAL A 20 38.76 18.60 14.89
N ALA A 21 39.09 17.93 15.99
CA ALA A 21 38.34 16.76 16.48
C ALA A 21 36.92 17.14 16.89
N ALA A 22 36.73 18.30 17.54
CA ALA A 22 35.42 18.79 17.95
C ALA A 22 34.53 19.14 16.74
N VAL A 23 35.07 19.85 15.74
CA VAL A 23 34.34 20.22 14.52
C VAL A 23 34.02 18.99 13.65
N SER A 24 34.93 18.03 13.54
CA SER A 24 34.69 16.78 12.81
C SER A 24 33.70 15.88 13.53
N GLY A 25 33.79 15.76 14.86
CA GLY A 25 32.82 15.06 15.69
C GLY A 25 31.42 15.68 15.63
N TRP A 26 31.31 17.01 15.66
CA TRP A 26 30.03 17.71 15.54
C TRP A 26 29.40 17.52 14.15
N ARG A 27 30.18 17.61 13.07
CA ARG A 27 29.68 17.31 11.71
C ARG A 27 29.27 15.84 11.54
N ALA A 28 29.97 14.91 12.16
CA ALA A 28 29.63 13.49 12.11
C ALA A 28 28.38 13.16 12.96
N CYS A 29 28.20 13.84 14.09
CA CYS A 29 27.02 13.70 14.95
C CYS A 29 25.80 14.40 14.36
N SER A 30 25.96 15.59 13.78
CA SER A 30 24.89 16.31 13.07
C SER A 30 24.48 15.64 11.75
N ARG A 31 25.28 14.67 11.25
CA ARG A 31 24.90 13.78 10.14
C ARG A 31 24.26 12.46 10.60
N LYS A 32 24.24 12.19 11.91
CA LYS A 32 23.53 11.05 12.47
C LYS A 32 22.12 11.49 12.87
N ASN A 33 21.18 11.05 12.05
CA ASN A 33 19.80 10.76 12.42
C ASN A 33 18.76 11.90 12.45
N ASP A 34 18.63 12.64 11.36
CA ASP A 34 17.29 13.09 10.90
C ASP A 34 16.56 11.94 10.16
N SER A 35 16.60 10.76 10.77
CA SER A 35 15.56 9.75 10.58
C SER A 35 14.59 9.80 11.77
N GLU A 36 14.35 11.00 12.30
CA GLU A 36 13.05 11.25 12.90
C GLU A 36 12.04 10.81 11.85
N ARG A 37 11.36 9.70 12.16
CA ARG A 37 10.14 9.31 11.49
C ARG A 37 9.20 10.48 11.75
N THR A 38 9.26 11.51 10.91
CA THR A 38 8.30 12.61 10.94
C THR A 38 6.97 11.92 10.72
N ILE A 39 6.24 11.75 11.82
CA ILE A 39 4.94 11.12 11.80
C ILE A 39 4.13 11.96 10.84
N ALA A 40 3.77 11.38 9.69
CA ALA A 40 3.13 12.18 8.67
C ALA A 40 1.84 12.78 9.24
N PRO A 41 1.55 14.05 8.94
CA PRO A 41 0.39 14.73 9.48
C PRO A 41 -0.92 13.97 9.22
N GLU A 42 -0.99 13.20 8.13
CA GLU A 42 -2.09 12.31 7.80
C GLU A 42 -2.21 11.14 8.79
N TYR A 43 -1.12 10.54 9.25
CA TYR A 43 -1.15 9.48 10.27
C TYR A 43 -1.73 10.00 11.60
N ILE A 44 -1.30 11.19 12.04
CA ILE A 44 -1.84 11.86 13.23
C ILE A 44 -3.33 12.15 13.05
N LYS A 45 -3.73 12.62 11.85
CA LYS A 45 -5.13 12.89 11.54
C LYS A 45 -5.99 11.61 11.56
N GLY A 46 -5.47 10.50 11.05
CA GLY A 46 -6.12 9.19 11.11
C GLY A 46 -6.29 8.69 12.56
N LEU A 47 -5.27 8.90 13.40
CA LEU A 47 -5.35 8.57 14.83
C LEU A 47 -6.36 9.44 15.58
N ASN A 48 -6.43 10.75 15.28
CA ASN A 48 -7.42 11.64 15.89
C ASN A 48 -8.84 11.16 15.58
N TYR A 49 -9.12 10.77 14.34
CA TYR A 49 -10.42 10.19 14.00
C TYR A 49 -10.73 8.88 14.74
N LEU A 50 -9.72 8.05 15.06
CA LEU A 50 -9.94 6.87 15.91
C LEU A 50 -10.27 7.25 17.35
N LEU A 51 -9.60 8.26 17.91
CA LEU A 51 -9.87 8.77 19.25
C LEU A 51 -11.27 9.38 19.36
N ASP A 52 -11.71 10.07 18.30
CA ASP A 52 -13.02 10.71 18.20
C ASP A 52 -14.14 9.72 17.81
N GLN A 53 -13.83 8.41 17.74
CA GLN A 53 -14.72 7.32 17.28
C GLN A 53 -15.23 7.45 15.83
N GLU A 54 -14.69 8.39 15.05
CA GLU A 54 -14.96 8.57 13.63
C GLU A 54 -14.19 7.57 12.76
N THR A 55 -14.41 6.29 13.04
CA THR A 55 -13.67 5.15 12.45
C THR A 55 -13.68 5.18 10.92
N ASP A 56 -14.76 5.67 10.32
CA ASP A 56 -14.93 5.80 8.87
C ASP A 56 -13.97 6.81 8.23
N LYS A 57 -13.75 7.94 8.88
CA LYS A 57 -12.83 8.97 8.42
C LYS A 57 -11.38 8.56 8.67
N ALA A 58 -11.12 7.88 9.79
CA ALA A 58 -9.82 7.29 10.09
C ALA A 58 -9.39 6.32 8.98
N VAL A 59 -10.29 5.41 8.62
CA VAL A 59 -10.10 4.43 7.54
C VAL A 59 -9.79 5.12 6.22
N GLU A 60 -10.54 6.17 5.85
CA GLU A 60 -10.27 6.89 4.61
C GLU A 60 -8.86 7.50 4.55
N ILE A 61 -8.42 8.09 5.66
CA ILE A 61 -7.09 8.66 5.76
C ILE A 61 -6.03 7.59 5.70
N PHE A 62 -6.22 6.47 6.41
CA PHE A 62 -5.27 5.37 6.38
C PHE A 62 -5.18 4.71 5.00
N ILE A 63 -6.30 4.55 4.27
CA ILE A 63 -6.30 4.07 2.87
C ILE A 63 -5.49 5.01 1.96
N LYS A 64 -5.57 6.32 2.18
CA LYS A 64 -4.82 7.32 1.39
C LYS A 64 -3.34 7.35 1.75
N PHE A 65 -3.02 7.11 3.02
CA PHE A 65 -1.69 7.35 3.60
C PHE A 65 -0.77 6.13 3.59
N PHE A 66 -1.28 4.92 3.82
CA PHE A 66 -0.47 3.73 3.67
C PHE A 66 -0.13 3.59 2.19
N GLN A 67 1.14 3.86 1.86
CA GLN A 67 1.70 3.50 0.56
C GLN A 67 1.47 2.00 0.39
N VAL A 68 0.64 1.63 -0.59
CA VAL A 68 0.37 0.22 -0.85
C VAL A 68 1.59 -0.36 -1.54
N ASP A 69 2.53 -0.84 -0.74
CA ASP A 69 3.60 -1.71 -1.19
C ASP A 69 3.07 -3.14 -1.31
N THR A 70 3.73 -3.98 -2.11
CA THR A 70 3.39 -5.41 -2.25
C THR A 70 3.36 -6.15 -0.92
N THR A 71 4.10 -5.68 0.08
CA THR A 71 4.12 -6.19 1.47
C THR A 71 2.86 -5.86 2.28
N THR A 72 2.10 -4.83 1.89
CA THR A 72 0.88 -4.36 2.59
C THR A 72 -0.41 -4.71 1.85
N LEU A 73 -0.31 -5.26 0.63
CA LEU A 73 -1.44 -5.69 -0.20
C LEU A 73 -2.44 -6.54 0.57
N GLU A 74 -1.95 -7.56 1.29
CA GLU A 74 -2.78 -8.49 2.04
C GLU A 74 -3.64 -7.76 3.08
N THR A 75 -3.06 -6.77 3.77
CA THR A 75 -3.80 -5.95 4.73
C THR A 75 -4.92 -5.15 4.07
N HIS A 76 -4.66 -4.54 2.91
CA HIS A 76 -5.69 -3.80 2.17
C HIS A 76 -6.81 -4.72 1.66
N VAL A 77 -6.47 -5.92 1.18
CA VAL A 77 -7.45 -6.94 0.78
C VAL A 77 -8.31 -7.39 1.97
N LEU A 78 -7.69 -7.68 3.12
CA LEU A 78 -8.41 -8.05 4.34
C LEU A 78 -9.35 -6.94 4.81
N LEU A 79 -8.90 -5.68 4.73
CA LEU A 79 -9.71 -4.53 5.11
C LEU A 79 -10.92 -4.34 4.17
N GLY A 80 -10.73 -4.42 2.85
CA GLY A 80 -11.83 -4.36 1.89
C GLY A 80 -12.84 -5.49 2.09
N ASN A 81 -12.35 -6.72 2.31
CA ASN A 81 -13.18 -7.88 2.63
C ASN A 81 -13.99 -7.68 3.92
N LEU A 82 -13.40 -7.05 4.94
CA LEU A 82 -14.10 -6.71 6.18
C LEU A 82 -15.25 -5.73 5.93
N PHE A 83 -15.02 -4.67 5.15
CA PHE A 83 -16.06 -3.70 4.81
C PHE A 83 -17.19 -4.32 3.99
N ARG A 84 -16.86 -5.17 3.01
CA ARG A 84 -17.86 -5.92 2.24
C ARG A 84 -18.74 -6.77 3.16
N ARG A 85 -18.14 -7.51 4.11
CA ARG A 85 -18.89 -8.34 5.08
C ARG A 85 -19.77 -7.54 6.04
N LYS A 86 -19.42 -6.29 6.34
CA LYS A 86 -20.24 -5.38 7.13
C LYS A 86 -21.40 -4.75 6.36
N GLY A 87 -21.49 -4.98 5.05
CA GLY A 87 -22.44 -4.31 4.16
C GLY A 87 -22.00 -2.90 3.74
N GLU A 88 -20.79 -2.48 4.10
CA GLU A 88 -20.21 -1.19 3.73
C GLU A 88 -19.52 -1.28 2.36
N THR A 89 -20.25 -1.76 1.35
CA THR A 89 -19.69 -2.18 0.06
C THR A 89 -19.03 -1.02 -0.70
N GLU A 90 -19.53 0.21 -0.61
CA GLU A 90 -18.91 1.38 -1.23
C GLU A 90 -17.47 1.62 -0.72
N LYS A 91 -17.22 1.39 0.57
CA LYS A 91 -15.87 1.53 1.14
C LYS A 91 -14.95 0.44 0.61
N ALA A 92 -15.44 -0.79 0.48
CA ALA A 92 -14.69 -1.89 -0.12
C ALA A 92 -14.29 -1.58 -1.58
N ILE A 93 -15.25 -1.15 -2.39
CA ILE A 93 -15.03 -0.71 -3.79
C ILE A 93 -13.93 0.36 -3.84
N ARG A 94 -13.99 1.36 -2.96
CA ARG A 94 -12.99 2.44 -2.90
C ARG A 94 -11.59 1.92 -2.53
N ILE A 95 -11.49 0.97 -1.60
CA ILE A 95 -10.22 0.36 -1.21
C ILE A 95 -9.59 -0.40 -2.40
N HIS A 96 -10.34 -1.33 -3.00
CA HIS A 96 -9.80 -2.18 -4.07
C HIS A 96 -9.60 -1.43 -5.39
N SER A 97 -10.43 -0.42 -5.71
CA SER A 97 -10.18 0.45 -6.89
C SER A 97 -8.92 1.28 -6.75
N ASN A 98 -8.69 1.87 -5.57
CA ASN A 98 -7.44 2.60 -5.29
C ASN A 98 -6.22 1.70 -5.39
N LEU A 99 -6.34 0.44 -4.97
CA LEU A 99 -5.28 -0.55 -5.05
C LEU A 99 -4.83 -0.79 -6.50
N ILE A 100 -5.78 -0.98 -7.42
CA ILE A 100 -5.51 -1.26 -8.84
C ILE A 100 -4.83 -0.08 -9.56
N ASN A 101 -5.10 1.15 -9.12
CA ASN A 101 -4.58 2.37 -9.75
C ASN A 101 -3.14 2.71 -9.35
N ARG A 102 -2.50 1.96 -8.44
CA ARG A 102 -1.12 2.19 -8.02
C ARG A 102 -0.12 1.45 -8.91
N SER A 103 0.98 2.13 -9.25
CA SER A 103 1.99 1.70 -10.24
C SER A 103 2.95 0.60 -9.79
N HIS A 104 3.00 0.25 -8.49
CA HIS A 104 4.02 -0.64 -7.94
C HIS A 104 3.55 -2.08 -7.67
N LEU A 105 2.31 -2.43 -8.04
CA LEU A 105 1.81 -3.79 -7.87
C LEU A 105 2.41 -4.73 -8.92
N ASN A 106 2.89 -5.90 -8.48
CA ASN A 106 3.19 -7.00 -9.40
C ASN A 106 1.89 -7.53 -10.05
N GLU A 107 2.01 -8.30 -11.12
CA GLU A 107 0.86 -8.77 -11.89
C GLU A 107 -0.10 -9.62 -11.05
N ALA A 108 0.42 -10.48 -10.18
CA ALA A 108 -0.39 -11.31 -9.27
C ALA A 108 -1.20 -10.46 -8.29
N ALA A 109 -0.58 -9.44 -7.69
CA ALA A 109 -1.23 -8.52 -6.77
C ALA A 109 -2.31 -7.69 -7.47
N LYS A 110 -2.04 -7.25 -8.69
CA LYS A 110 -3.00 -6.51 -9.51
C LYS A 110 -4.19 -7.40 -9.89
N ALA A 111 -3.95 -8.66 -10.27
CA ALA A 111 -4.99 -9.63 -10.55
C ALA A 111 -5.86 -9.89 -9.31
N GLU A 112 -5.26 -10.06 -8.13
CA GLU A 112 -6.01 -10.23 -6.87
C GLU A 112 -6.85 -8.99 -6.54
N ALA A 113 -6.29 -7.78 -6.67
CA ALA A 113 -7.02 -6.54 -6.44
C ALA A 113 -8.23 -6.38 -7.39
N ILE A 114 -8.06 -6.72 -8.66
CA ILE A 114 -9.14 -6.73 -9.67
C ILE A 114 -10.20 -7.77 -9.30
N TYR A 115 -9.80 -8.98 -8.94
CA TYR A 115 -10.73 -10.02 -8.50
C TYR A 115 -11.56 -9.55 -7.31
N GLN A 116 -10.93 -8.97 -6.29
CA GLN A 116 -11.63 -8.48 -5.10
C GLN A 116 -12.56 -7.31 -5.41
N LEU A 117 -12.17 -6.38 -6.31
CA LEU A 117 -13.05 -5.32 -6.77
C LEU A 117 -14.29 -5.87 -7.49
N GLY A 118 -14.12 -6.89 -8.33
CA GLY A 118 -15.23 -7.56 -9.01
C GLY A 118 -16.21 -8.20 -8.02
N GLN A 119 -15.69 -8.81 -6.95
CA GLN A 119 -16.50 -9.37 -5.87
C GLN A 119 -17.26 -8.29 -5.09
N ASP A 120 -16.67 -7.11 -4.90
CA ASP A 120 -17.38 -5.98 -4.29
C ASP A 120 -18.53 -5.50 -5.17
N TYR A 121 -18.33 -5.39 -6.48
CA TYR A 121 -19.40 -5.01 -7.41
C TYR A 121 -20.53 -6.05 -7.45
N LEU A 122 -20.21 -7.35 -7.44
CA LEU A 122 -21.21 -8.42 -7.31
C LEU A 122 -22.04 -8.28 -6.03
N HIS A 123 -21.37 -8.01 -4.90
CA HIS A 123 -22.04 -7.82 -3.63
C HIS A 123 -22.92 -6.55 -3.60
N ALA A 124 -22.58 -5.54 -4.40
CA ALA A 124 -23.39 -4.33 -4.58
C ALA A 124 -24.53 -4.51 -5.61
N GLY A 125 -24.58 -5.64 -6.33
CA GLY A 125 -25.51 -5.84 -7.45
C GLY A 125 -25.17 -5.04 -8.72
N LEU A 126 -23.97 -4.47 -8.80
CA LEU A 126 -23.48 -3.69 -9.94
C LEU A 126 -22.89 -4.63 -11.00
N LEU A 127 -23.76 -5.41 -11.65
CA LEU A 127 -23.37 -6.54 -12.51
C LEU A 127 -22.51 -6.12 -13.71
N SER A 128 -22.85 -5.04 -14.40
CA SER A 128 -22.08 -4.54 -15.56
C SER A 128 -20.66 -4.13 -15.18
N ASN A 129 -20.49 -3.48 -14.03
CA ASN A 129 -19.18 -3.10 -13.51
C ASN A 129 -18.37 -4.34 -13.11
N ALA A 130 -19.00 -5.33 -12.49
CA ALA A 130 -18.35 -6.60 -12.16
C ALA A 130 -17.89 -7.32 -13.43
N GLU A 131 -18.72 -7.36 -14.46
CA GLU A 131 -18.42 -7.98 -15.76
C GLU A 131 -17.17 -7.35 -16.40
N GLU A 132 -17.11 -6.02 -16.46
CA GLU A 132 -15.96 -5.30 -17.02
C GLU A 132 -14.66 -5.64 -16.27
N VAL A 133 -14.72 -5.66 -14.94
CA VAL A 133 -13.57 -5.95 -14.09
C VAL A 133 -13.11 -7.41 -14.25
N PHE A 134 -14.02 -8.38 -14.33
CA PHE A 134 -13.64 -9.78 -14.56
C PHE A 134 -13.14 -10.04 -15.99
N LYS A 135 -13.65 -9.35 -17.00
CA LYS A 135 -13.05 -9.35 -18.35
C LYS A 135 -11.63 -8.83 -18.31
N ARG A 136 -11.38 -7.73 -17.58
CA ARG A 136 -10.03 -7.21 -17.36
C ARG A 136 -9.14 -8.22 -16.63
N LEU A 137 -9.66 -8.94 -15.63
CA LEU A 137 -8.93 -10.01 -14.93
C LEU A 137 -8.46 -11.11 -15.88
N ILE A 138 -9.33 -11.55 -16.79
CA ILE A 138 -9.01 -12.56 -17.79
C ILE A 138 -7.90 -12.09 -18.73
N ASN A 139 -7.91 -10.81 -19.12
CA ASN A 139 -6.93 -10.26 -20.04
C ASN A 139 -5.51 -10.13 -19.45
N ILE A 140 -5.38 -9.92 -18.14
CA ILE A 140 -4.07 -9.71 -17.48
C ILE A 140 -3.64 -10.89 -16.60
N GLY A 141 -4.53 -11.86 -16.39
CA GLY A 141 -4.36 -12.90 -15.38
C GLY A 141 -3.42 -14.02 -15.80
N THR A 142 -2.93 -14.74 -14.81
CA THR A 142 -2.33 -16.07 -14.99
C THR A 142 -3.42 -17.12 -15.32
N PRO A 143 -3.07 -18.31 -15.84
CA PRO A 143 -4.04 -19.37 -16.13
C PRO A 143 -4.97 -19.72 -14.96
N GLY A 144 -4.48 -19.65 -13.72
CA GLY A 144 -5.31 -19.89 -12.53
C GLY A 144 -6.37 -18.80 -12.33
N THR A 145 -5.97 -17.53 -12.39
CA THR A 145 -6.88 -16.38 -12.24
C THR A 145 -7.84 -16.23 -13.42
N ILE A 146 -7.44 -16.63 -14.63
CA ILE A 146 -8.32 -16.66 -15.82
C ILE A 146 -9.50 -17.59 -15.58
N LYS A 147 -9.26 -18.80 -15.05
CA LYS A 147 -10.34 -19.75 -14.73
C LYS A 147 -11.29 -19.20 -13.69
N VAL A 148 -10.78 -18.49 -12.68
CA VAL A 148 -11.62 -17.83 -11.67
C VAL A 148 -12.46 -16.72 -12.32
N GLY A 149 -11.86 -15.88 -13.17
CA GLY A 149 -12.56 -14.83 -13.90
C GLY A 149 -13.71 -15.37 -14.75
N TYR A 150 -13.49 -16.45 -15.51
CA TYR A 150 -14.56 -17.08 -16.30
C TYR A 150 -15.69 -17.62 -15.42
N LYS A 151 -15.38 -18.23 -14.27
CA LYS A 151 -16.42 -18.69 -13.32
C LYS A 151 -17.27 -17.52 -12.81
N CYS A 152 -16.64 -16.40 -12.45
CA CYS A 152 -17.37 -15.20 -12.04
C CYS A 152 -18.25 -14.64 -13.16
N LEU A 153 -17.75 -14.60 -14.41
CA LEU A 153 -18.56 -14.18 -15.57
C LEU A 153 -19.75 -15.11 -15.82
N ILE A 154 -19.58 -16.43 -15.69
CA ILE A 154 -20.69 -17.38 -15.79
C ILE A 154 -21.76 -17.04 -14.77
N THR A 155 -21.39 -16.81 -13.50
CA THR A 155 -22.34 -16.42 -12.45
C THR A 155 -23.07 -15.13 -12.80
N ILE A 156 -22.38 -14.11 -13.31
CA ILE A 156 -23.01 -12.85 -13.75
C ILE A 156 -24.02 -13.11 -14.87
N TYR A 157 -23.61 -13.81 -15.92
CA TYR A 157 -24.48 -14.08 -17.07
C TYR A 157 -25.66 -14.98 -16.71
N GLU A 158 -25.53 -15.89 -15.74
CA GLU A 158 -26.65 -16.66 -15.20
C GLU A 158 -27.64 -15.76 -14.45
N MET A 159 -27.16 -14.81 -13.64
CA MET A 159 -28.00 -13.84 -12.93
C MET A 159 -28.77 -12.93 -13.91
N GLU A 160 -28.13 -12.54 -15.01
CA GLU A 160 -28.73 -11.73 -16.07
C GLU A 160 -29.60 -12.53 -17.06
N LYS A 161 -29.60 -13.87 -16.95
CA LYS A 161 -30.23 -14.81 -17.91
C LYS A 161 -29.65 -14.73 -19.33
N SER A 162 -28.40 -14.32 -19.45
CA SER A 162 -27.61 -14.28 -20.68
C SER A 162 -26.97 -15.63 -20.98
N TRP A 163 -27.80 -16.65 -21.21
CA TRP A 163 -27.36 -18.05 -21.33
C TRP A 163 -26.29 -18.30 -22.41
N HIS A 164 -26.36 -17.56 -23.52
CA HIS A 164 -25.39 -17.73 -24.60
C HIS A 164 -23.97 -17.36 -24.15
N GLN A 165 -23.81 -16.22 -23.48
CA GLN A 165 -22.52 -15.75 -22.97
C GLN A 165 -22.00 -16.64 -21.84
N ALA A 166 -22.89 -17.18 -20.99
CA ALA A 166 -22.52 -18.15 -19.96
C ALA A 166 -21.91 -19.42 -20.58
N ILE A 167 -22.54 -19.97 -21.63
CA ILE A 167 -22.02 -21.16 -22.35
C ILE A 167 -20.68 -20.86 -23.02
N GLU A 168 -20.54 -19.69 -23.64
CA GLU A 168 -19.26 -19.27 -24.25
C GLU A 168 -18.14 -19.23 -23.21
N CYS A 169 -18.40 -18.68 -22.02
CA CYS A 169 -17.42 -18.66 -20.92
C CYS A 169 -17.12 -20.07 -20.40
N ALA A 170 -18.13 -20.93 -20.28
CA ALA A 170 -17.95 -22.30 -19.80
C ALA A 170 -17.03 -23.13 -20.73
N ARG A 171 -17.03 -22.85 -22.04
CA ARG A 171 -16.12 -23.50 -23.00
C ARG A 171 -14.65 -23.12 -22.82
N GLN A 172 -14.35 -22.06 -22.08
CA GLN A 172 -12.99 -21.57 -21.85
C GLN A 172 -12.32 -22.13 -20.58
N LEU A 173 -13.03 -22.95 -19.78
CA LEU A 173 -12.57 -23.51 -18.51
C LEU A 173 -11.82 -24.84 -18.65
#